data_AF-A0A485N698-F1
#
_entry.id   AF-A0A485N698-F1
#
_cell.length_a   1.000
_cell.length_b   1.000
_cell.length_c   1.000
_cell.angle_alpha   90.00
_cell.angle_beta   90.00
_cell.angle_gamma   90.00
#
_symmetry.space_group_name_H-M   'P 1'
#
loop_
_entity.id
_entity.type
_entity.pdbx_description
1 polymer ?
#
loop_
_entity_poly.entity_id
_entity_poly.type
_entity_poly.pdbx_seq_one_letter_code
_entity_poly.pdbx_strand_id
1 'polypeptide(L)'
;MEMALQEKEVVFFRKIFILQLVGLVLTYNFTDCDFEKIRKKYQEVIYQALNKYMNGVKSTEFNNYIYCEDPPDCLAKIDLITFYPTHGCTTLAKEIFAIRTNATLTLQCPGYSGTQINNTQAKKKRKKRQVTTNKCREQVSHLMELWRRFSRIS
;
A
#
# COMPACT_ATOMS: atom_id res chain seq x y z
N MET A 1 -15.56 -5.05 -50.52
CA MET A 1 -15.97 -5.45 -49.17
C MET A 1 -14.74 -5.29 -48.28
N GLU A 2 -14.37 -4.04 -47.99
CA GLU A 2 -13.05 -3.71 -47.44
C GLU A 2 -13.07 -2.36 -46.69
N MET A 3 -14.23 -1.99 -46.13
CA MET A 3 -14.43 -0.74 -45.39
C MET A 3 -15.12 -0.95 -44.03
N ALA A 4 -15.01 -2.15 -43.44
CA ALA A 4 -15.60 -2.45 -42.13
C ALA A 4 -14.60 -3.05 -41.12
N LEU A 5 -13.30 -3.07 -41.46
CA LEU A 5 -12.25 -3.66 -40.64
C LEU A 5 -11.34 -2.63 -39.96
N GLN A 6 -11.48 -1.33 -40.24
CA GLN A 6 -10.63 -0.27 -39.66
C GLN A 6 -11.26 0.52 -38.50
N GLU A 7 -12.59 0.53 -38.35
CA GLU A 7 -13.24 1.35 -37.31
C GLU A 7 -13.24 0.68 -35.93
N LYS A 8 -13.21 -0.66 -35.87
CA LYS A 8 -13.24 -1.41 -34.60
C LYS A 8 -11.91 -1.42 -33.85
N GLU A 9 -10.77 -1.35 -34.53
CA GLU A 9 -9.45 -1.34 -33.87
C GLU A 9 -9.16 0.00 -33.17
N VAL A 10 -9.49 1.12 -33.80
CA VAL A 10 -9.17 2.47 -33.26
C VAL A 10 -9.96 2.78 -31.98
N VAL A 11 -11.22 2.36 -31.90
CA VAL A 11 -12.07 2.58 -30.71
C VAL A 11 -11.62 1.72 -29.53
N PHE A 12 -11.11 0.52 -29.78
CA PHE A 12 -10.65 -0.38 -28.72
C PHE A 12 -9.36 0.13 -28.06
N PHE A 13 -8.42 0.66 -28.84
CA PHE A 13 -7.17 1.23 -28.32
C PHE A 13 -7.38 2.49 -27.48
N ARG A 14 -8.34 3.35 -27.82
CA ARG A 14 -8.65 4.56 -27.03
C ARG A 14 -9.20 4.25 -25.63
N LYS A 15 -9.84 3.10 -25.43
CA LYS A 15 -10.33 2.66 -24.10
C LYS A 15 -9.26 1.99 -23.23
N ILE A 16 -8.23 1.41 -23.84
CA ILE A 16 -7.11 0.79 -23.10
C ILE A 16 -6.10 1.84 -22.64
N PHE A 17 -5.87 2.89 -23.45
CA PHE A 17 -4.88 3.93 -23.13
C PHE A 17 -5.29 4.89 -22.00
N ILE A 18 -6.58 5.11 -21.76
CA ILE A 18 -7.04 6.01 -20.68
C ILE A 18 -6.89 5.34 -19.29
N LEU A 19 -6.97 4.00 -19.22
CA LEU A 19 -6.78 3.26 -17.96
C LEU A 19 -5.32 3.22 -17.49
N GLN A 20 -4.35 3.40 -18.39
CA GLN A 20 -2.94 3.43 -18.01
C GLN A 20 -2.46 4.83 -17.57
N LEU A 21 -3.16 5.91 -17.95
CA LEU A 21 -2.76 7.28 -17.61
C LEU A 21 -3.18 7.73 -16.20
N VAL A 22 -4.03 6.97 -15.50
CA VAL A 22 -4.38 7.25 -14.09
C VAL A 22 -3.49 6.49 -13.09
N GLY A 23 -2.63 5.59 -13.59
CA GLY A 23 -1.64 4.85 -12.80
C GLY A 23 -0.29 5.55 -12.68
N LEU A 24 -0.10 6.69 -13.35
CA LEU A 24 1.10 7.52 -13.26
C LEU A 24 0.93 8.62 -12.20
N VAL A 25 0.18 8.36 -11.13
CA VAL A 25 0.09 9.26 -9.99
C VAL A 25 1.30 8.97 -9.10
N LEU A 26 2.37 9.71 -9.38
CA LEU A 26 3.24 10.32 -8.37
C LEU A 26 3.71 9.35 -7.27
N THR A 27 4.75 8.54 -7.55
CA THR A 27 5.60 8.05 -6.46
C THR A 27 6.21 9.28 -5.80
N TYR A 28 5.62 9.71 -4.67
CA TYR A 28 6.14 10.82 -3.90
C TYR A 28 7.60 10.55 -3.52
N ASN A 29 8.44 11.57 -3.59
CA ASN A 29 9.83 11.45 -3.19
C ASN A 29 9.97 11.62 -1.67
N PHE A 30 10.36 10.56 -0.98
CA PHE A 30 10.48 10.53 0.48
C PHE A 30 11.85 11.02 1.01
N THR A 31 12.76 11.54 0.17
CA THR A 31 14.09 12.00 0.61
C THR A 31 14.05 13.10 1.66
N ASP A 32 13.05 13.98 1.59
CA ASP A 32 12.99 15.20 2.40
C ASP A 32 12.12 15.03 3.67
N CYS A 33 11.74 13.79 4.01
CA CYS A 33 10.96 13.51 5.19
C CYS A 33 11.79 13.57 6.49
N ASP A 34 11.14 13.93 7.59
CA ASP A 34 11.73 13.83 8.94
C ASP A 34 11.70 12.38 9.44
N PHE A 35 12.71 11.60 9.07
CA PHE A 35 12.78 10.17 9.40
C PHE A 35 12.78 9.91 10.91
N GLU A 36 13.43 10.75 11.71
CA GLU A 36 13.47 10.61 13.16
C GLU A 36 12.07 10.69 13.78
N LYS A 37 11.27 11.68 13.38
CA LYS A 37 9.88 11.78 13.85
C LYS A 37 9.02 10.63 13.36
N ILE A 38 9.23 10.16 12.12
CA ILE A 38 8.52 8.99 11.58
C ILE A 38 8.88 7.73 12.38
N ARG A 39 10.16 7.48 12.67
CA ARG A 39 10.64 6.35 13.50
C ARG A 39 10.00 6.38 14.89
N LYS A 40 9.94 7.56 15.51
CA LYS A 40 9.28 7.76 16.81
C LYS A 40 7.78 7.43 16.73
N LYS A 41 7.06 7.94 15.72
CA LYS A 41 5.64 7.63 15.52
C LYS A 41 5.38 6.16 15.22
N TYR A 42 6.30 5.52 14.50
CA TYR A 42 6.23 4.08 14.28
C TYR A 42 6.23 3.31 15.61
N GLN A 43 7.17 3.60 16.49
CA GLN A 43 7.28 2.96 17.82
C GLN A 43 6.09 3.27 18.72
N GLU A 44 5.64 4.53 18.75
CA GLU A 44 4.56 4.99 19.65
C GLU A 44 3.20 4.42 19.26
N VAL A 45 2.82 4.47 17.97
CA VAL A 45 1.43 4.24 17.56
C VAL A 45 1.24 3.27 16.40
N ILE A 46 2.16 3.18 15.43
CA ILE A 46 1.93 2.33 14.25
C ILE A 46 2.22 0.86 14.58
N TYR A 47 3.32 0.57 15.29
CA TYR A 47 3.73 -0.78 15.65
C TYR A 47 2.65 -1.53 16.43
N GLN A 48 2.05 -0.88 17.43
CA GLN A 48 0.97 -1.47 18.22
C GLN A 48 -0.26 -1.79 17.37
N ALA A 49 -0.59 -0.94 16.40
CA ALA A 49 -1.73 -1.16 15.50
C ALA A 49 -1.48 -2.32 14.52
N LEU A 50 -0.26 -2.43 13.98
CA LEU A 50 0.17 -3.57 13.14
C LEU A 50 0.10 -4.88 13.93
N ASN A 51 0.66 -4.89 15.16
CA ASN A 51 0.66 -6.09 16.00
C ASN A 51 -0.77 -6.52 16.38
N LYS A 52 -1.64 -5.55 16.70
CA LYS A 52 -3.06 -5.81 16.96
C LYS A 52 -3.75 -6.42 15.73
N TYR A 53 -3.49 -5.92 14.53
CA TYR A 53 -4.08 -6.48 13.31
C TYR A 53 -3.68 -7.95 13.09
N MET A 54 -2.41 -8.28 13.36
CA MET A 54 -1.91 -9.64 13.19
C MET A 54 -2.48 -10.64 14.22
N ASN A 55 -3.09 -10.18 15.32
CA ASN A 55 -3.72 -11.04 16.35
C ASN A 55 -2.80 -12.20 16.81
N GLY A 56 -1.50 -11.95 16.93
CA GLY A 56 -0.52 -12.96 17.36
C GLY A 56 -0.08 -13.97 16.31
N VAL A 57 -0.56 -13.87 15.07
CA VAL A 57 0.02 -14.61 13.93
C VAL A 57 1.46 -14.14 13.74
N LYS A 58 2.41 -15.07 13.77
CA LYS A 58 3.82 -14.73 13.58
C LYS A 58 4.05 -14.36 12.12
N SER A 59 4.79 -13.27 11.86
CA SER A 59 5.15 -12.89 10.48
C SER A 59 5.92 -14.01 9.77
N THR A 60 6.63 -14.84 10.53
CA THR A 60 7.41 -16.01 10.06
C THR A 60 6.58 -17.11 9.41
N GLU A 61 5.24 -17.04 9.48
CA GLU A 61 4.36 -17.94 8.72
C GLU A 61 4.34 -17.59 7.22
N PHE A 62 4.82 -16.40 6.84
CA PHE A 62 4.88 -15.92 5.47
C PHE A 62 6.35 -15.80 5.02
N ASN A 63 6.79 -16.70 4.14
CA ASN A 63 8.20 -16.87 3.73
C ASN A 63 8.67 -15.89 2.64
N ASN A 64 8.11 -14.68 2.55
CA ASN A 64 8.55 -13.68 1.57
C ASN A 64 9.04 -12.44 2.29
N TYR A 65 10.31 -12.10 2.05
CA TYR A 65 10.94 -10.91 2.61
C TYR A 65 10.95 -9.81 1.56
N ILE A 66 10.36 -8.65 1.89
CA ILE A 66 10.47 -7.46 1.06
C ILE A 66 11.63 -6.60 1.58
N TYR A 67 12.67 -6.49 0.77
CA TYR A 67 13.86 -5.70 1.06
C TYR A 67 13.65 -4.23 0.68
N CYS A 68 14.24 -3.31 1.45
CA CYS A 68 14.40 -1.90 1.08
C CYS A 68 15.85 -1.42 1.31
N GLU A 69 16.37 -0.52 0.48
CA GLU A 69 17.77 -0.11 0.50
C GLU A 69 18.05 0.93 1.58
N ASP A 70 17.32 2.04 1.54
CA ASP A 70 17.51 3.23 2.36
C ASP A 70 16.16 3.73 2.94
N PRO A 71 16.14 4.74 3.83
CA PRO A 71 14.91 5.20 4.45
C PRO A 71 13.82 5.66 3.43
N PRO A 72 14.15 6.45 2.38
CA PRO A 72 13.18 6.79 1.32
C PRO A 72 12.58 5.58 0.62
N ASP A 73 13.40 4.60 0.20
CA ASP A 73 12.92 3.39 -0.47
C ASP A 73 12.00 2.56 0.44
N CYS A 74 12.34 2.46 1.74
CA CYS A 74 11.47 1.80 2.70
C CYS A 74 10.11 2.51 2.80
N LEU A 75 10.07 3.84 2.90
CA LEU A 75 8.82 4.60 2.98
C LEU A 75 7.98 4.48 1.70
N ALA A 76 8.62 4.49 0.52
CA ALA A 76 7.94 4.28 -0.75
C ALA A 76 7.25 2.89 -0.81
N LYS A 77 7.95 1.83 -0.36
CA LYS A 77 7.38 0.48 -0.31
C LYS A 77 6.27 0.34 0.74
N ILE A 78 6.43 0.99 1.90
CA ILE A 78 5.39 1.05 2.94
C ILE A 78 4.13 1.73 2.40
N ASP A 79 4.27 2.90 1.77
CA ASP A 79 3.17 3.64 1.16
C ASP A 79 2.44 2.79 0.12
N LEU A 80 3.22 2.20 -0.81
CA LEU A 80 2.71 1.35 -1.87
C LEU A 80 1.86 0.18 -1.32
N ILE A 81 2.41 -0.59 -0.39
CA ILE A 81 1.74 -1.78 0.14
C ILE A 81 0.55 -1.41 1.02
N THR A 82 0.62 -0.28 1.73
CA THR A 82 -0.45 0.16 2.65
C THR A 82 -1.67 0.65 1.90
N PHE A 83 -1.48 1.46 0.85
CA PHE A 83 -2.58 2.21 0.24
C PHE A 83 -2.99 1.74 -1.16
N TYR A 84 -2.12 1.05 -1.88
CA TYR A 84 -2.45 0.56 -3.22
C TYR A 84 -3.00 -0.87 -3.16
N PRO A 85 -4.24 -1.10 -3.62
CA PRO A 85 -4.85 -2.43 -3.58
C PRO A 85 -4.05 -3.44 -4.38
N THR A 86 -3.77 -4.61 -3.80
CA THR A 86 -3.19 -5.75 -4.53
C THR A 86 -4.22 -6.87 -4.71
N HIS A 87 -3.95 -7.79 -5.64
CA HIS A 87 -4.82 -8.92 -5.91
C HIS A 87 -4.93 -9.86 -4.69
N GLY A 88 -6.01 -9.67 -3.93
CA GLY A 88 -6.34 -10.51 -2.79
C GLY A 88 -6.39 -9.78 -1.46
N CYS A 89 -6.00 -8.50 -1.41
CA CYS A 89 -6.25 -7.63 -0.28
C CYS A 89 -6.55 -6.20 -0.74
N THR A 90 -7.79 -5.75 -0.51
CA THR A 90 -8.28 -4.46 -1.02
C THR A 90 -8.70 -3.49 0.09
N THR A 91 -8.42 -3.83 1.36
CA THR A 91 -9.01 -3.11 2.51
C THR A 91 -8.00 -2.53 3.50
N LEU A 92 -6.68 -2.70 3.30
CA LEU A 92 -5.67 -2.24 4.28
C LEU A 92 -5.74 -0.74 4.53
N ALA A 93 -6.04 0.07 3.51
CA ALA A 93 -6.12 1.53 3.63
C ALA A 93 -7.11 2.03 4.71
N LYS A 94 -8.08 1.19 5.11
CA LYS A 94 -9.09 1.53 6.14
C LYS A 94 -8.69 1.09 7.55
N GLU A 95 -7.59 0.34 7.68
CA GLU A 95 -7.13 -0.17 8.97
C GLU A 95 -6.47 0.93 9.80
N ILE A 96 -6.51 0.78 11.14
CA ILE A 96 -5.99 1.79 12.07
C ILE A 96 -4.51 2.09 11.81
N PHE A 97 -3.71 1.06 11.50
CA PHE A 97 -2.29 1.27 11.20
C PHE A 97 -2.10 2.10 9.92
N ALA A 98 -2.93 1.90 8.89
CA ALA A 98 -2.86 2.64 7.64
C ALA A 98 -3.24 4.11 7.83
N ILE A 99 -4.29 4.38 8.61
CA ILE A 99 -4.70 5.75 8.97
C ILE A 99 -3.56 6.47 9.71
N ARG A 100 -2.92 5.78 10.67
CA ARG A 100 -1.78 6.34 11.42
C ARG A 100 -0.55 6.55 10.55
N THR A 101 -0.27 5.63 9.61
CA THR A 101 0.79 5.80 8.61
C THR A 101 0.53 7.04 7.77
N ASN A 102 -0.67 7.18 7.19
CA ASN A 102 -1.02 8.31 6.33
C ASN A 102 -0.84 9.64 7.06
N ALA A 103 -1.41 9.75 8.25
CA ALA A 103 -1.29 10.95 9.08
C ALA A 103 0.17 11.27 9.48
N THR A 104 0.98 10.25 9.73
CA THR A 104 2.40 10.41 10.04
C THR A 104 3.16 10.93 8.83
N LEU A 105 2.96 10.33 7.65
CA LEU A 105 3.63 10.77 6.42
C LEU A 105 3.19 12.19 6.03
N THR A 106 1.89 12.51 6.07
CA THR A 106 1.39 13.87 5.79
C THR A 106 2.00 14.92 6.71
N LEU A 107 2.25 14.58 7.97
CA LEU A 107 2.83 15.52 8.92
C LEU A 107 4.34 15.69 8.77
N GLN A 108 5.06 14.61 8.41
CA GLN A 108 6.53 14.57 8.45
C GLN A 108 7.20 14.60 7.09
N CYS A 109 6.45 14.54 5.99
CA CYS A 109 6.96 14.57 4.63
C CYS A 109 6.44 15.82 3.89
N PRO A 110 7.28 16.83 3.65
CA PRO A 110 6.86 18.06 2.96
C PRO A 110 6.29 17.77 1.57
N GLY A 111 5.07 18.25 1.31
CA GLY A 111 4.39 18.06 0.01
C GLY A 111 3.73 16.69 -0.18
N TYR A 112 3.79 15.78 0.79
CA TYR A 112 3.00 14.55 0.76
C TYR A 112 1.55 14.85 1.16
N SER A 113 0.63 14.75 0.20
CA SER A 113 -0.79 15.07 0.39
C SER A 113 -1.61 13.96 1.05
N GLY A 114 -1.01 12.79 1.28
CA GLY A 114 -1.70 11.61 1.77
C GLY A 114 -2.47 10.86 0.69
N THR A 115 -2.57 9.53 0.83
CA THR A 115 -3.34 8.73 -0.12
C THR A 115 -4.85 8.85 0.16
N GLN A 116 -5.64 9.15 -0.87
CA GLN A 116 -7.10 9.22 -0.75
C GLN A 116 -7.70 7.82 -0.63
N ILE A 117 -8.44 7.58 0.45
CA ILE A 117 -9.13 6.30 0.69
C ILE A 117 -10.48 6.34 -0.02
N ASN A 118 -10.57 5.82 -1.24
CA ASN A 118 -11.83 5.73 -1.95
C ASN A 118 -12.76 4.69 -1.30
N ASN A 119 -13.98 5.11 -0.96
CA ASN A 119 -15.00 4.26 -0.35
C ASN A 119 -15.67 3.35 -1.38
N THR A 120 -14.98 2.31 -1.84
CA THR A 120 -15.61 1.29 -2.69
C THR A 120 -16.49 0.37 -1.83
N GLN A 121 -17.77 0.22 -2.20
CA GLN A 121 -18.72 -0.62 -1.49
C GLN A 121 -18.40 -2.11 -1.67
N ALA A 122 -18.18 -2.83 -0.56
CA ALA A 122 -17.87 -4.26 -0.58
C ALA A 122 -19.15 -5.12 -0.65
N LYS A 123 -19.41 -5.76 -1.80
CA LYS A 123 -20.45 -6.80 -1.93
C LYS A 123 -20.02 -8.09 -1.20
N LYS A 124 -20.84 -8.58 -0.26
CA LYS A 124 -20.56 -9.77 0.56
C LYS A 124 -20.70 -11.07 -0.27
N LYS A 125 -19.58 -11.78 -0.52
CA LYS A 125 -19.57 -13.22 -0.88
C LYS A 125 -18.81 -14.01 0.20
N ARG A 126 -19.53 -14.85 0.95
CA ARG A 126 -19.07 -15.51 2.20
C ARG A 126 -17.88 -16.48 2.05
N LYS A 127 -17.63 -17.07 0.87
CA LYS A 127 -16.55 -18.08 0.66
C LYS A 127 -15.17 -17.46 0.31
N LYS A 128 -15.13 -16.18 -0.12
CA LYS A 128 -13.88 -15.46 -0.47
C LYS A 128 -13.16 -14.83 0.73
N ARG A 129 -13.82 -14.75 1.89
CA ARG A 129 -13.41 -13.94 3.04
C ARG A 129 -12.13 -14.46 3.72
N GLN A 130 -11.99 -15.77 3.89
CA GLN A 130 -10.84 -16.36 4.61
C GLN A 130 -9.54 -16.31 3.78
N VAL A 131 -9.62 -16.56 2.47
CA VAL A 131 -8.48 -16.41 1.55
C VAL A 131 -8.02 -14.95 1.46
N THR A 132 -8.97 -13.99 1.43
CA THR A 132 -8.66 -12.55 1.48
C THR A 132 -7.99 -12.16 2.80
N THR A 133 -8.44 -12.70 3.95
CA THR A 133 -7.82 -12.43 5.25
C THR A 133 -6.37 -12.93 5.31
N ASN A 134 -6.07 -14.12 4.78
CA ASN A 134 -4.70 -14.64 4.78
C ASN A 134 -3.77 -13.81 3.89
N LYS A 135 -4.22 -13.41 2.70
CA LYS A 135 -3.44 -12.54 1.81
C LYS A 135 -3.21 -11.14 2.41
N CYS A 136 -4.20 -10.59 3.11
CA CYS A 136 -3.99 -9.33 3.83
C CYS A 136 -3.01 -9.48 4.99
N ARG A 137 -3.01 -10.62 5.70
CA ARG A 137 -2.03 -10.89 6.77
C ARG A 137 -0.61 -11.03 6.22
N GLU A 138 -0.45 -11.68 5.07
CA GLU A 138 0.82 -11.77 4.34
C GLU A 138 1.36 -10.37 3.96
N GLN A 139 0.49 -9.49 3.46
CA GLN A 139 0.91 -8.11 3.19
C GLN A 139 1.30 -7.34 4.46
N VAL A 140 0.56 -7.53 5.55
CA VAL A 140 0.87 -6.88 6.82
C VAL A 140 2.17 -7.43 7.43
N SER A 141 2.50 -8.71 7.25
CA SER A 141 3.83 -9.22 7.63
C SER A 141 4.95 -8.52 6.86
N HIS A 142 4.79 -8.30 5.56
CA HIS A 142 5.78 -7.54 4.79
C HIS A 142 5.91 -6.09 5.27
N LEU A 143 4.78 -5.43 5.58
CA LEU A 143 4.78 -4.08 6.15
C LEU A 143 5.55 -4.03 7.47
N MET A 144 5.34 -5.00 8.36
CA MET A 144 6.06 -5.05 9.64
C MET A 144 7.58 -5.18 9.44
N GLU A 145 8.02 -5.95 8.45
CA GLU A 145 9.45 -6.11 8.14
C GLU A 145 10.07 -4.84 7.56
N LEU A 146 9.37 -4.18 6.62
CA LEU A 146 9.79 -2.89 6.06
C LEU A 146 9.90 -1.83 7.15
N TRP A 147 8.90 -1.71 8.03
CA TRP A 147 8.96 -0.78 9.16
C TRP A 147 10.10 -1.10 10.12
N ARG A 148 10.31 -2.38 10.43
CA ARG A 148 11.43 -2.81 11.27
C ARG A 148 12.77 -2.44 10.65
N ARG A 149 12.91 -2.59 9.33
CA ARG A 149 14.11 -2.21 8.60
C ARG A 149 14.31 -0.70 8.57
N PHE A 150 13.29 0.07 8.20
CA PHE A 150 13.30 1.54 8.24
C PHE A 150 13.73 2.08 9.62
N SER A 151 13.25 1.45 10.70
CA SER A 151 13.62 1.85 12.07
C SER A 151 15.07 1.59 12.45
N ARG A 152 15.82 0.81 11.65
CA ARG A 152 17.19 0.39 11.93
C ARG A 152 18.22 1.02 10.99
N ILE A 153 17.82 1.35 9.77
CA ILE A 153 18.69 2.10 8.84
C ILE A 153 18.84 3.50 9.43
N SER A 154 20.08 3.93 9.68
CA SER A 154 20.40 5.24 10.26
C SER A 154 20.31 6.32 9.20
#